data_AF-A0A9E0DQD9-F1
#
_entry.id   AF-A0A9E0DQD9-F1
#
_cell.length_a   1.000
_cell.length_b   1.000
_cell.length_c   1.000
_cell.angle_alpha   90.00
_cell.angle_beta   90.00
_cell.angle_gamma   90.00
#
_symmetry.space_group_name_H-M   'P 1'
#
loop_
_entity.id
_entity.type
_entity.pdbx_description
1 polymer ?
#
loop_
_entity_poly.entity_id
_entity_poly.type
_entity_poly.pdbx_seq_one_letter_code
_entity_poly.pdbx_strand_id
1 'polypeptide(L)'
;MATAQNFTADPNTLSEKRDLEQISARLRSGLPELAKKYYILSLGIFGSYVRGEMNTGSDLDLLIDFEKPPTLFEFVDLQEKLSKMAGLPVDLVMKSELKPNIGKRILAEVVTL
;
A
#
# COMPACT_ATOMS: atom_id res chain seq x y z
N MET A 1 -35.80 19.15 22.53
CA MET A 1 -34.42 19.25 23.03
C MET A 1 -33.63 18.14 22.35
N ALA A 2 -32.84 18.45 21.33
CA ALA A 2 -32.10 17.47 20.55
C ALA A 2 -30.64 17.48 20.98
N THR A 3 -30.18 16.39 21.59
CA THR A 3 -28.77 16.10 21.83
C THR A 3 -28.15 15.65 20.51
N ALA A 4 -27.41 16.54 19.85
CA ALA A 4 -26.53 16.16 18.76
C ALA A 4 -25.25 15.55 19.36
N GLN A 5 -25.00 14.28 19.05
CA GLN A 5 -23.73 13.62 19.33
C GLN A 5 -22.66 14.22 18.41
N ASN A 6 -21.67 14.91 18.98
CA ASN A 6 -20.51 15.40 18.26
C ASN A 6 -19.68 14.20 17.78
N PHE A 7 -19.71 13.92 16.48
CA PHE A 7 -18.65 13.19 15.80
C PHE A 7 -17.40 14.08 15.82
N THR A 8 -16.48 13.82 16.74
CA THR A 8 -15.10 14.29 16.63
C THR A 8 -14.49 13.65 15.40
N ALA A 9 -14.47 14.39 14.29
CA ALA A 9 -13.54 14.12 13.20
C ALA A 9 -12.16 14.49 13.73
N ASP A 10 -11.31 13.48 13.98
CA ASP A 10 -9.93 13.68 14.40
C ASP A 10 -9.22 14.58 13.38
N PRO A 11 -8.54 15.65 13.80
CA PRO A 11 -7.86 16.57 12.88
C PRO A 11 -6.71 15.92 12.10
N ASN A 12 -6.29 14.69 12.47
CA ASN A 12 -5.28 13.92 11.76
C ASN A 12 -5.81 13.29 10.46
N THR A 13 -7.10 12.98 10.38
CA THR A 13 -7.67 12.18 9.28
C THR A 13 -7.62 12.91 7.92
N LEU A 14 -7.60 14.25 7.92
CA LEU A 14 -7.52 15.06 6.70
C LEU A 14 -6.09 15.26 6.17
N SER A 15 -5.07 15.04 7.01
CA SER A 15 -3.67 15.08 6.59
C SER A 15 -3.23 13.71 6.08
N GLU A 16 -3.55 12.65 6.83
CA GLU A 16 -3.21 11.26 6.49
C GLU A 16 -3.83 10.81 5.15
N LYS A 17 -5.08 11.22 4.90
CA LYS A 17 -5.75 10.92 3.62
C LYS A 17 -5.10 11.60 2.43
N ARG A 18 -4.55 12.82 2.62
CA ARG A 18 -3.78 13.55 1.59
C ARG A 18 -2.41 12.93 1.38
N ASP A 19 -1.81 12.31 2.39
CA ASP A 19 -0.53 11.62 2.26
C ASP A 19 -0.67 10.34 1.42
N LEU A 20 -1.70 9.53 1.68
CA LEU A 20 -1.96 8.32 0.89
C LEU A 20 -2.27 8.61 -0.58
N GLU A 21 -3.10 9.63 -0.86
CA GLU A 21 -3.38 10.04 -2.25
C GLU A 21 -2.10 10.48 -2.97
N GLN A 22 -1.25 11.26 -2.32
CA GLN A 22 0.03 11.68 -2.89
C GLN A 22 1.00 10.52 -3.11
N ILE A 23 1.13 9.62 -2.13
CA ILE A 23 1.96 8.40 -2.24
C ILE A 23 1.45 7.54 -3.40
N SER A 24 0.14 7.27 -3.45
CA SER A 24 -0.46 6.48 -4.51
C SER A 24 -0.24 7.10 -5.90
N ALA A 25 -0.32 8.43 -6.02
CA ALA A 25 -0.04 9.13 -7.28
C ALA A 25 1.43 9.00 -7.72
N ARG A 26 2.38 9.10 -6.78
CA ARG A 26 3.82 8.89 -7.05
C ARG A 26 4.13 7.45 -7.46
N LEU A 27 3.52 6.48 -6.79
CA LEU A 27 3.69 5.07 -7.13
C LEU A 27 3.08 4.77 -8.50
N ARG A 28 1.87 5.28 -8.78
CA ARG A 28 1.19 5.11 -10.09
C ARG A 28 1.98 5.66 -11.26
N SER A 29 2.68 6.79 -11.10
CA SER A 29 3.47 7.35 -12.19
C SER A 29 4.72 6.51 -12.51
N GLY A 30 5.29 5.85 -11.51
CA GLY A 30 6.44 4.94 -11.65
C GLY A 30 6.10 3.51 -12.04
N LEU A 31 4.88 3.08 -11.71
CA LEU A 31 4.45 1.69 -11.83
C LEU A 31 4.59 1.12 -13.24
N PRO A 32 4.30 1.83 -14.35
CA PRO A 32 4.41 1.27 -15.70
C PRO A 32 5.84 0.83 -16.06
N GLU A 33 6.86 1.53 -15.56
CA GLU A 33 8.26 1.17 -15.80
C GLU A 33 8.66 -0.04 -14.95
N LEU A 34 8.30 -0.01 -13.66
CA LEU A 34 8.58 -1.11 -12.73
C LEU A 34 7.84 -2.38 -13.17
N ALA A 35 6.58 -2.27 -13.59
CA ALA A 35 5.78 -3.41 -14.02
C ALA A 35 6.40 -4.14 -15.21
N LYS A 36 6.96 -3.39 -16.18
CA LYS A 36 7.68 -3.98 -17.32
C LYS A 36 9.01 -4.61 -16.91
N LYS A 37 9.75 -3.96 -16.00
CA LYS A 37 11.08 -4.43 -15.58
C LYS A 37 10.99 -5.69 -14.70
N TYR A 38 10.07 -5.71 -13.74
CA TYR A 38 9.93 -6.77 -12.74
C TYR A 38 8.77 -7.73 -13.00
N TYR A 39 8.07 -7.60 -14.14
CA TYR A 39 6.96 -8.49 -14.53
C TYR A 39 5.83 -8.50 -13.49
N ILE A 40 5.47 -7.30 -13.02
CA ILE A 40 4.44 -7.11 -12.00
C ILE A 40 3.07 -7.24 -12.67
N LEU A 41 2.24 -8.15 -12.19
CA LEU A 41 0.85 -8.32 -12.63
C LEU A 41 -0.07 -7.32 -11.94
N SER A 42 0.12 -7.11 -10.64
CA SER A 42 -0.69 -6.18 -9.87
C SER A 42 0.09 -5.65 -8.67
N LEU A 43 -0.13 -4.38 -8.36
CA LEU A 43 0.33 -3.74 -7.13
C LEU A 43 -0.87 -3.10 -6.43
N GLY A 44 -0.97 -3.29 -5.12
CA GLY A 44 -2.03 -2.68 -4.33
C GLY A 44 -1.52 -2.27 -2.95
N ILE A 45 -2.05 -1.19 -2.42
CA ILE A 45 -1.83 -0.80 -1.03
C ILE A 45 -2.80 -1.58 -0.16
N PHE A 46 -2.33 -2.15 0.94
CA PHE A 46 -3.18 -2.83 1.91
C PHE A 46 -2.82 -2.42 3.34
N GLY A 47 -3.43 -3.08 4.33
CA GLY A 47 -3.01 -2.95 5.72
C GLY A 47 -3.54 -1.68 6.40
N SER A 48 -2.76 -1.19 7.36
CA SER A 48 -3.16 -0.11 8.29
C SER A 48 -3.46 1.23 7.59
N TYR A 49 -2.80 1.50 6.45
CA TYR A 49 -3.09 2.66 5.61
C TYR A 49 -4.53 2.69 5.08
N VAL A 50 -5.11 1.52 4.77
CA VAL A 50 -6.50 1.45 4.29
C VAL A 50 -7.50 1.46 5.44
N ARG A 51 -7.12 0.93 6.61
CA ARG A 51 -7.98 0.89 7.80
C ARG A 51 -8.03 2.20 8.60
N GLY A 52 -7.15 3.16 8.29
CA GLY A 52 -7.10 4.45 9.00
C GLY A 52 -6.57 4.32 10.44
N GLU A 53 -5.89 3.23 10.77
CA GLU A 53 -5.31 2.96 12.10
C GLU A 53 -3.79 3.25 12.11
N MET A 54 -3.35 4.24 11.35
CA MET A 54 -1.94 4.60 11.22
C MET A 54 -1.40 5.29 12.48
N ASN A 55 -0.12 5.03 12.78
CA ASN A 55 0.68 5.84 13.69
C ASN A 55 1.80 6.54 12.89
N THR A 56 2.39 7.62 13.41
CA THR A 56 3.40 8.48 12.76
C THR A 56 4.76 7.81 12.45
N GLY A 57 4.84 6.48 12.39
CA GLY A 57 6.03 5.71 12.04
C GLY A 57 5.70 4.36 11.40
N SER A 58 4.52 4.22 10.82
CA SER A 58 4.09 2.96 10.20
C SER A 58 4.55 2.84 8.75
N ASP A 59 5.03 1.65 8.40
CA ASP A 59 5.49 1.31 7.05
C ASP A 59 4.30 1.18 6.08
N LEU A 60 4.55 1.36 4.77
CA LEU A 60 3.55 1.19 3.73
C LEU A 60 3.48 -0.26 3.26
N ASP A 61 2.42 -0.97 3.67
CA ASP A 61 2.15 -2.34 3.25
C ASP A 61 1.68 -2.37 1.77
N LEU A 62 2.49 -2.97 0.89
CA LEU A 62 2.20 -3.14 -0.53
C LEU A 62 2.08 -4.61 -0.90
N LEU A 63 0.93 -4.97 -1.47
CA LEU A 63 0.67 -6.30 -1.98
C LEU A 63 1.07 -6.34 -3.44
N ILE A 64 1.95 -7.28 -3.79
CA ILE A 64 2.44 -7.44 -5.14
C ILE A 64 2.17 -8.84 -5.68
N ASP A 65 1.83 -8.89 -6.97
CA ASP A 65 1.68 -10.13 -7.73
C ASP A 65 2.59 -10.06 -8.96
N PHE A 66 3.24 -11.18 -9.29
CA PHE A 66 4.21 -11.24 -10.39
C PHE A 66 3.81 -12.32 -11.39
N GLU A 67 4.08 -12.05 -12.67
CA GLU A 67 3.85 -13.02 -13.75
C GLU A 67 4.86 -14.17 -13.65
N LYS A 68 6.08 -13.83 -13.22
CA LYS A 68 7.14 -14.78 -12.94
C LYS A 68 7.76 -14.44 -11.58
N PRO A 69 8.17 -15.44 -10.78
CA PRO A 69 8.78 -15.17 -9.48
C PRO A 69 10.06 -14.32 -9.67
N PRO A 70 10.19 -13.18 -8.97
CA PRO A 70 11.40 -12.38 -9.03
C PRO A 70 12.54 -13.12 -8.31
N THR A 71 13.77 -12.78 -8.67
CA THR A 71 14.93 -13.14 -7.86
C THR A 71 14.95 -12.32 -6.56
N LEU A 72 15.68 -12.79 -5.55
CA LEU A 72 15.84 -12.06 -4.28
C LEU A 72 16.39 -10.64 -4.51
N PHE A 73 17.34 -10.48 -5.45
CA PHE A 73 17.90 -9.17 -5.79
C PHE A 73 16.86 -8.26 -6.45
N GLU A 74 16.06 -8.77 -7.38
CA GLU A 74 14.98 -8.00 -8.01
C GLU A 74 13.92 -7.57 -7.00
N PHE A 75 13.59 -8.46 -6.06
CA PHE A 75 12.63 -8.17 -4.99
C PHE A 75 13.11 -7.03 -4.09
N VAL A 76 14.36 -7.11 -3.62
CA VAL A 76 14.97 -6.07 -2.76
C VAL A 76 15.14 -4.75 -3.51
N ASP A 77 15.59 -4.77 -4.78
CA ASP A 77 15.72 -3.57 -5.61
C ASP A 77 14.35 -2.91 -5.85
N LEU A 78 13.31 -3.70 -6.08
CA LEU A 78 11.95 -3.20 -6.24
C LEU A 78 11.43 -2.56 -4.94
N GLN A 79 11.62 -3.21 -3.78
CA GLN A 79 11.22 -2.66 -2.49
C GLN A 79 11.93 -1.33 -2.21
N GLU A 80 13.24 -1.25 -2.48
CA GLU A 80 14.01 -0.01 -2.30
C GLU A 80 13.49 1.11 -3.22
N LYS A 81 13.17 0.80 -4.49
CA LYS A 81 12.59 1.75 -5.43
C LYS A 81 11.23 2.25 -4.98
N LEU A 82 10.34 1.35 -4.55
CA LEU A 82 9.01 1.71 -4.06
C LEU A 82 9.11 2.58 -2.81
N SER A 83 10.00 2.24 -1.87
CA SER A 83 10.28 3.04 -0.67
C SER A 83 10.77 4.44 -1.01
N LYS A 84 11.72 4.58 -1.95
CA LYS A 84 12.19 5.89 -2.43
C LYS A 84 11.09 6.72 -3.10
N MET A 85 10.21 6.08 -3.86
CA MET A 85 9.09 6.75 -4.54
C MET A 85 7.98 7.19 -3.57
N ALA A 86 7.69 6.34 -2.58
CA ALA A 86 6.75 6.65 -1.51
C ALA A 86 7.31 7.76 -0.59
N GLY A 87 8.62 7.76 -0.35
CA GLY A 87 9.29 8.64 0.60
C GLY A 87 9.22 8.14 2.05
N LEU A 88 8.83 6.88 2.25
CA LEU A 88 8.76 6.20 3.52
C LEU A 88 9.07 4.70 3.34
N PRO A 89 9.41 3.98 4.42
CA PRO A 89 9.64 2.55 4.33
C PRO A 89 8.40 1.82 3.80
N VAL A 90 8.64 0.83 2.95
CA VAL A 90 7.62 -0.01 2.31
C VAL A 90 7.85 -1.45 2.73
N ASP A 91 6.80 -2.11 3.18
CA ASP A 91 6.76 -3.56 3.35
C ASP A 91 6.12 -4.19 2.11
N LEU A 92 6.91 -4.93 1.34
CA LEU A 92 6.44 -5.56 0.12
C LEU A 92 6.08 -7.01 0.42
N VAL A 93 4.82 -7.39 0.18
CA VAL A 93 4.32 -8.74 0.45
C VAL A 93 3.85 -9.38 -0.85
N MET A 94 4.30 -10.60 -1.12
CA MET A 94 3.84 -11.34 -2.29
C MET A 94 2.45 -11.91 -2.05
N LYS A 95 1.55 -11.72 -3.00
CA LYS A 95 0.19 -12.28 -2.95
C LYS A 95 0.19 -13.81 -2.88
N SER A 96 1.21 -14.47 -3.42
CA SER A 96 1.42 -15.91 -3.30
C SER A 96 1.75 -16.38 -1.88
N GLU A 97 2.29 -15.50 -1.02
CA GLU A 97 2.60 -15.79 0.39
C GLU A 97 1.38 -15.60 1.30
N LEU A 98 0.33 -14.94 0.80
CA LEU A 98 -0.91 -14.80 1.57
C LEU A 98 -1.63 -16.15 1.68
N LYS A 99 -1.80 -16.61 2.92
CA LYS A 99 -2.66 -17.76 3.21
C LYS A 99 -4.07 -17.49 2.66
N PRO A 100 -4.73 -18.49 2.03
CA PRO A 100 -6.04 -18.31 1.37
C PRO A 100 -7.11 -17.65 2.26
N ASN A 101 -7.07 -17.94 3.56
CA ASN A 101 -8.02 -17.45 4.55
C ASN A 101 -7.79 -15.97 4.89
N ILE A 102 -6.54 -15.49 4.83
CA ILE A 102 -6.18 -14.09 5.09
C ILE A 102 -6.28 -13.29 3.79
N GLY A 103 -5.91 -13.89 2.66
CA GLY A 103 -5.95 -13.29 1.33
C GLY A 103 -7.33 -12.73 0.98
N LYS A 104 -8.44 -13.44 1.30
CA LYS A 104 -9.79 -12.93 1.00
C LYS A 104 -10.11 -11.60 1.69
N ARG A 105 -9.66 -11.42 2.94
CA ARG A 105 -9.92 -10.19 3.70
C ARG A 105 -9.01 -9.05 3.22
N ILE A 106 -7.74 -9.36 2.99
CA ILE A 106 -6.77 -8.38 2.47
C ILE A 106 -7.17 -7.92 1.06
N LEU A 107 -7.54 -8.83 0.16
CA LEU A 107 -7.94 -8.51 -1.21
C LEU A 107 -9.23 -7.68 -1.27
N ALA A 108 -10.11 -7.79 -0.28
CA ALA A 108 -11.31 -6.95 -0.19
C ALA A 108 -11.00 -5.51 0.24
N GLU A 109 -9.87 -5.29 0.93
CA GLU A 109 -9.41 -4.00 1.44
C GLU A 109 -8.26 -3.42 0.57
N VAL A 110 -7.80 -4.13 -0.46
CA VAL A 110 -6.70 -3.66 -1.31
C VAL A 110 -7.15 -2.47 -2.16
N VAL A 111 -6.36 -1.39 -2.11
CA VAL A 111 -6.48 -0.29 -3.06
C VAL A 111 -5.49 -0.54 -4.20
N THR A 112 -6.01 -0.97 -5.34
CA THR A 112 -5.17 -1.22 -6.53
C THR A 112 -4.62 0.10 -7.09
N LEU A 113 -3.33 0.09 -7.42
CA LEU A 113 -2.62 1.22 -7.99
C LEU A 113 -2.70 1.21 -9.51
#